data_AF-A0A255RBR6-F1
#
_entry.id   AF-A0A255RBR6-F1
#
_cell.length_a   1.000
_cell.length_b   1.000
_cell.length_c   1.000
_cell.angle_alpha   90.00
_cell.angle_beta   90.00
_cell.angle_gamma   90.00
#
_symmetry.space_group_name_H-M   'P 1'
#
loop_
_entity.id
_entity.type
_entity.pdbx_description
1 polymer ?
#
loop_
_entity_poly.entity_id
_entity_poly.type
_entity_poly.pdbx_seq_one_letter_code
_entity_poly.pdbx_strand_id
1 'polypeptide(L)'
;MAMHIPSTLADESTSDESLSPPCLTGCGHSKKDHQPCRQCQPLPAGVFCEGGPIRFRLMQGRLEIDPMRYRKGSEEHQCERFQETISVSASSGIPAVYYSFHDSYQDIRLTAEYGGALRIESTILATGEQGELIQLPNGSIQFRTRRLTSTPSDLNESCQGTTLLHIVGQDEDGFNVHLESLLSRLLQGRSLIELTRETETYLRDNTHRLTTVSREHVDELVTQLRSSKSSHRRAAVRELTSFGSSAVPLLRASLSRHDLDTEQIARIQLILSNRARIDEDTSSSLAQLMAADRSYWQILAKRMNKNQWLIANDHVMRCGLESLSP
;
A
#
# COMPACT_ATOMS: atom_id res chain seq x y z
N MET A 1 -43.34 -12.60 -61.80
CA MET A 1 -43.71 -12.47 -60.36
C MET A 1 -42.94 -11.28 -59.80
N ALA A 2 -43.62 -10.14 -59.74
CA ALA A 2 -43.10 -8.90 -59.19
C ALA A 2 -43.57 -8.80 -57.73
N MET A 3 -42.66 -8.50 -56.80
CA MET A 3 -43.03 -8.03 -55.47
C MET A 3 -42.28 -6.73 -55.19
N HIS A 4 -43.07 -5.68 -55.10
CA HIS A 4 -42.73 -4.37 -54.54
C HIS A 4 -42.52 -4.51 -53.04
N ILE A 5 -41.47 -3.88 -52.51
CA ILE A 5 -41.36 -3.49 -51.10
C ILE A 5 -41.19 -1.97 -51.09
N PRO A 6 -41.99 -1.22 -50.30
CA PRO A 6 -41.94 0.22 -50.27
C PRO A 6 -40.79 0.76 -49.42
N SER A 7 -40.34 1.92 -49.86
CA SER A 7 -39.41 2.84 -49.22
C SER A 7 -40.06 3.55 -48.04
N THR A 8 -39.32 3.70 -46.94
CA THR A 8 -39.54 4.80 -45.98
C THR A 8 -38.19 5.33 -45.52
N LEU A 9 -37.90 6.55 -45.95
CA LEU A 9 -36.85 7.45 -45.46
C LEU A 9 -37.45 8.36 -44.38
N ALA A 10 -36.73 8.49 -43.26
CA ALA A 10 -36.68 9.62 -42.33
C ALA A 10 -35.46 9.31 -41.44
N ASP A 11 -34.26 9.82 -41.71
CA ASP A 11 -33.75 11.20 -41.57
C ASP A 11 -33.71 11.71 -40.12
N GLU A 12 -32.53 12.28 -39.78
CA GLU A 12 -32.11 12.96 -38.53
C GLU A 12 -31.72 12.09 -37.31
N SER A 13 -30.69 12.41 -36.52
CA SER A 13 -29.60 13.39 -36.62
C SER A 13 -28.46 12.95 -35.69
N THR A 14 -27.25 13.31 -36.07
CA THR A 14 -25.98 13.17 -35.35
C THR A 14 -25.98 13.88 -34.00
N SER A 15 -25.60 13.16 -32.94
CA SER A 15 -24.87 13.76 -31.82
C SER A 15 -23.93 12.71 -31.21
N ASP A 16 -22.66 12.80 -31.62
CA ASP A 16 -21.50 12.33 -30.88
C ASP A 16 -21.50 13.00 -29.49
N GLU A 17 -21.94 12.28 -28.46
CA GLU A 17 -21.57 12.63 -27.08
C GLU A 17 -20.17 12.10 -26.83
N SER A 18 -19.19 12.93 -27.16
CA SER A 18 -17.83 12.84 -26.66
C SER A 18 -17.86 12.77 -25.14
N LEU A 19 -17.57 11.58 -24.59
CA LEU A 19 -17.22 11.40 -23.17
C LEU A 19 -16.00 12.27 -22.87
N SER A 20 -16.25 13.46 -22.36
CA SER A 20 -15.21 14.32 -21.80
C SER A 20 -14.85 13.79 -20.41
N PRO A 21 -13.56 13.65 -20.07
CA PRO A 21 -13.15 13.24 -18.73
C PRO A 21 -13.59 14.29 -17.69
N PRO A 22 -13.92 13.89 -16.45
CA PRO A 22 -14.27 14.84 -15.42
C PRO A 22 -13.04 15.72 -15.11
N CYS A 23 -13.30 17.02 -15.10
CA CYS A 23 -12.32 18.09 -14.92
C CYS A 23 -11.43 17.89 -13.68
N LEU A 24 -10.16 17.56 -13.89
CA LEU A 24 -9.07 17.92 -13.00
C LEU A 24 -8.65 19.35 -13.34
N THR A 25 -9.25 20.36 -12.73
CA THR A 25 -8.66 21.70 -12.52
C THR A 25 -9.64 22.67 -11.85
N GLY A 26 -9.23 23.25 -10.72
CA GLY A 26 -9.69 24.57 -10.28
C GLY A 26 -10.84 24.62 -9.27
N CYS A 27 -10.54 24.39 -7.99
CA CYS A 27 -11.35 24.93 -6.89
C CYS A 27 -11.14 26.45 -6.80
N GLY A 28 -11.83 27.19 -7.67
CA GLY A 28 -11.95 28.64 -7.58
C GLY A 28 -12.85 29.03 -6.41
N HIS A 29 -12.34 29.87 -5.51
CA HIS A 29 -13.11 30.47 -4.43
C HIS A 29 -14.32 31.26 -4.96
N SER A 30 -15.51 30.70 -4.85
CA SER A 30 -16.76 31.45 -4.93
C SER A 30 -17.66 31.07 -3.76
N LYS A 31 -17.81 32.01 -2.82
CA LYS A 31 -18.76 31.94 -1.71
C LYS A 31 -20.17 32.05 -2.27
N LYS A 32 -20.83 30.92 -2.54
CA LYS A 32 -22.29 30.75 -2.54
C LYS A 32 -22.61 29.25 -2.61
N ASP A 33 -23.28 28.77 -1.56
CA ASP A 33 -24.01 27.51 -1.44
C ASP A 33 -23.32 26.26 -2.03
N HIS A 34 -22.34 25.73 -1.30
CA HIS A 34 -21.76 24.41 -1.56
C HIS A 34 -22.68 23.32 -0.99
N GLN A 35 -23.53 22.77 -1.84
CA GLN A 35 -24.00 21.41 -1.67
C GLN A 35 -22.83 20.49 -2.10
N PRO A 36 -22.21 19.71 -1.21
CA PRO A 36 -21.07 18.88 -1.56
C PRO A 36 -21.48 17.89 -2.66
N CYS A 37 -20.64 17.77 -3.70
CA CYS A 37 -20.81 16.78 -4.75
C CYS A 37 -20.96 15.40 -4.09
N ARG A 38 -22.10 14.74 -4.30
CA ARG A 38 -22.47 13.47 -3.62
C ARG A 38 -21.48 12.32 -3.88
N GLN A 39 -20.60 12.47 -4.87
CA GLN A 39 -19.59 11.48 -5.25
C GLN A 39 -18.29 11.56 -4.43
N CYS A 40 -18.16 12.52 -3.52
CA CYS A 40 -16.94 12.69 -2.69
C CYS A 40 -17.25 12.77 -1.18
N GLN A 41 -18.36 12.20 -0.71
CA GLN A 41 -18.55 12.07 0.74
C GLN A 41 -17.73 10.87 1.24
N PRO A 42 -16.85 11.07 2.23
CA PRO A 42 -16.14 9.97 2.86
C PRO A 42 -17.17 8.97 3.40
N LEU A 43 -17.01 7.69 3.05
CA LEU A 43 -17.80 6.64 3.67
C LEU A 43 -17.63 6.74 5.20
N PRO A 44 -18.71 6.64 5.99
CA PRO A 44 -18.60 6.65 7.44
C PRO A 44 -17.67 5.50 7.88
N ALA A 45 -17.01 5.65 9.03
CA ALA A 45 -16.09 4.63 9.54
C ALA A 45 -16.76 3.23 9.59
N GLY A 46 -18.08 3.17 9.81
CA GLY A 46 -18.89 1.96 9.78
C GLY A 46 -18.35 0.94 10.77
N VAL A 47 -18.22 -0.31 10.34
CA VAL A 47 -17.64 -1.40 11.16
C VAL A 47 -16.18 -1.17 11.59
N PHE A 48 -15.44 -0.20 11.02
CA PHE A 48 -14.04 0.09 11.41
C PHE A 48 -13.89 1.30 12.34
N CYS A 49 -14.96 1.75 12.99
CA CYS A 49 -14.88 2.78 14.03
C CYS A 49 -14.01 2.36 15.23
N GLU A 50 -13.68 3.31 16.11
CA GLU A 50 -12.77 3.07 17.26
C GLU A 50 -13.23 1.93 18.19
N GLY A 51 -14.56 1.68 18.27
CA GLY A 51 -15.17 0.58 19.01
C GLY A 51 -15.54 -0.65 18.16
N GLY A 52 -15.10 -0.70 16.90
CA GLY A 52 -15.39 -1.79 15.97
C GLY A 52 -14.80 -3.14 16.40
N PRO A 53 -15.20 -4.25 15.75
CA PRO A 53 -14.77 -5.59 16.11
C PRO A 53 -13.29 -5.84 15.83
N ILE A 54 -12.61 -4.99 15.06
CA ILE A 54 -11.17 -5.11 14.82
C ILE A 54 -10.53 -3.77 14.47
N ARG A 55 -9.29 -3.58 14.95
CA ARG A 55 -8.45 -2.45 14.57
C ARG A 55 -7.35 -2.90 13.60
N PHE A 56 -7.13 -2.11 12.56
CA PHE A 56 -5.96 -2.21 11.71
C PHE A 56 -4.99 -1.07 12.02
N ARG A 57 -3.71 -1.29 11.75
CA ARG A 57 -2.63 -0.31 11.92
C ARG A 57 -1.70 -0.36 10.72
N LEU A 58 -1.13 0.78 10.38
CA LEU A 58 -0.01 0.84 9.44
C LEU A 58 1.30 0.74 10.22
N MET A 59 2.02 -0.36 10.00
CA MET A 59 3.26 -0.69 10.70
C MET A 59 4.35 -1.02 9.67
N GLN A 60 5.46 -0.26 9.71
CA GLN A 60 6.55 -0.34 8.74
C GLN A 60 6.05 -0.29 7.27
N GLY A 61 5.05 0.53 7.01
CA GLY A 61 4.40 0.71 5.72
C GLY A 61 3.56 -0.49 5.27
N ARG A 62 3.13 -1.35 6.19
CA ARG A 62 2.32 -2.56 5.92
C ARG A 62 1.05 -2.53 6.75
N LEU A 63 -0.03 -3.07 6.21
CA LEU A 63 -1.29 -3.15 6.93
C LEU A 63 -1.29 -4.35 7.86
N GLU A 64 -1.48 -4.14 9.16
CA GLU A 64 -1.50 -5.20 10.17
C GLU A 64 -2.77 -5.13 11.01
N ILE A 65 -3.27 -6.29 11.41
CA ILE A 65 -4.33 -6.38 12.42
C ILE A 65 -3.69 -6.13 13.79
N ASP A 66 -4.30 -5.29 14.62
CA ASP A 66 -3.90 -5.11 16.02
C ASP A 66 -4.30 -6.35 16.84
N PRO A 67 -3.34 -7.19 17.30
CA PRO A 67 -3.66 -8.41 18.03
C PRO A 67 -4.24 -8.13 19.42
N MET A 68 -4.11 -6.90 19.93
CA MET A 68 -4.63 -6.51 21.25
C MET A 68 -6.02 -5.88 21.17
N ARG A 69 -6.51 -5.54 19.97
CA ARG A 69 -7.76 -4.82 19.76
C ARG A 69 -8.63 -5.49 18.70
N TYR A 70 -9.15 -6.66 19.07
CA TYR A 70 -10.18 -7.35 18.29
C TYR A 70 -11.22 -8.04 19.20
N ARG A 71 -12.40 -8.28 18.65
CA ARG A 71 -13.51 -9.02 19.26
C ARG A 71 -13.99 -10.07 18.27
N LYS A 72 -14.08 -11.33 18.69
CA LYS A 72 -14.65 -12.40 17.87
C LYS A 72 -16.15 -12.18 17.67
N GLY A 73 -16.64 -12.51 16.48
CA GLY A 73 -18.05 -12.39 16.13
C GLY A 73 -18.21 -11.82 14.73
N SER A 74 -19.47 -11.57 14.35
CA SER A 74 -19.82 -10.97 13.08
C SER A 74 -20.70 -9.76 13.31
N GLU A 75 -20.49 -8.73 12.50
CA GLU A 75 -21.33 -7.54 12.45
C GLU A 75 -21.74 -7.30 11.01
N GLU A 76 -23.01 -6.96 10.84
CA GLU A 76 -23.59 -6.61 9.55
C GLU A 76 -24.23 -5.23 9.68
N HIS A 77 -23.96 -4.39 8.71
CA HIS A 77 -24.61 -3.10 8.57
C HIS A 77 -25.18 -3.00 7.17
N GLN A 78 -26.50 -2.86 7.09
CA GLN A 78 -27.22 -2.73 5.84
C GLN A 78 -28.03 -1.44 5.86
N CYS A 79 -27.89 -0.65 4.81
CA CYS A 79 -28.75 0.50 4.55
C CYS A 79 -29.13 0.52 3.06
N GLU A 80 -29.96 1.49 2.66
CA GLU A 80 -30.39 1.61 1.25
C GLU A 80 -29.24 1.81 0.26
N ARG A 81 -28.09 2.35 0.72
CA ARG A 81 -26.97 2.72 -0.15
C ARG A 81 -25.89 1.65 -0.27
N PHE A 82 -25.72 0.85 0.77
CA PHE A 82 -24.64 -0.15 0.84
C PHE A 82 -24.98 -1.26 1.84
N GLN A 83 -24.33 -2.40 1.64
CA GLN A 83 -24.27 -3.50 2.58
C GLN A 83 -22.82 -3.76 2.95
N GLU A 84 -22.54 -3.89 4.24
CA GLU A 84 -21.24 -4.30 4.74
C GLU A 84 -21.35 -5.37 5.81
N THR A 85 -20.40 -6.30 5.79
CA THR A 85 -20.32 -7.39 6.76
C THR A 85 -18.87 -7.60 7.14
N ILE A 86 -18.62 -7.78 8.43
CA ILE A 86 -17.32 -8.19 8.95
C ILE A 86 -17.50 -9.40 9.84
N SER A 87 -16.60 -10.37 9.71
CA SER A 87 -16.52 -11.55 10.55
C SER A 87 -15.10 -11.69 11.05
N VAL A 88 -14.95 -11.73 12.37
CA VAL A 88 -13.67 -11.85 13.06
C VAL A 88 -13.65 -13.16 13.82
N SER A 89 -12.66 -13.99 13.53
CA SER A 89 -12.35 -15.21 14.27
C SER A 89 -10.93 -15.12 14.83
N ALA A 90 -10.54 -16.05 15.70
CA ALA A 90 -9.14 -16.16 16.11
C ALA A 90 -8.79 -17.57 16.53
N SER A 91 -7.57 -17.99 16.20
CA SER A 91 -6.96 -19.26 16.56
C SER A 91 -5.61 -19.00 17.24
N SER A 92 -5.37 -19.60 18.41
CA SER A 92 -4.13 -19.40 19.19
C SER A 92 -3.77 -17.93 19.45
N GLY A 93 -4.79 -17.07 19.65
CA GLY A 93 -4.61 -15.64 19.87
C GLY A 93 -4.35 -14.81 18.60
N ILE A 94 -4.26 -15.45 17.44
CA ILE A 94 -4.05 -14.79 16.15
C ILE A 94 -5.41 -14.53 15.50
N PRO A 95 -5.78 -13.26 15.22
CA PRO A 95 -7.06 -12.94 14.59
C PRO A 95 -7.05 -13.29 13.10
N ALA A 96 -8.23 -13.61 12.58
CA ALA A 96 -8.52 -13.69 11.16
C ALA A 96 -9.79 -12.87 10.85
N VAL A 97 -9.84 -12.27 9.67
CA VAL A 97 -10.90 -11.36 9.24
C VAL A 97 -11.39 -11.76 7.87
N TYR A 98 -12.72 -11.76 7.73
CA TYR A 98 -13.39 -11.66 6.45
C TYR A 98 -14.28 -10.41 6.47
N TYR A 99 -14.08 -9.52 5.51
CA TYR A 99 -14.88 -8.33 5.32
C TYR A 99 -15.40 -8.29 3.89
N SER A 100 -16.66 -7.90 3.73
CA SER A 100 -17.28 -7.63 2.44
C SER A 100 -18.04 -6.33 2.50
N PHE A 101 -17.91 -5.53 1.44
CA PHE A 101 -18.67 -4.31 1.22
C PHE A 101 -19.19 -4.30 -0.20
N HIS A 102 -20.43 -3.84 -0.35
CA HIS A 102 -21.13 -3.76 -1.61
C HIS A 102 -21.96 -2.48 -1.64
N ASP A 103 -21.78 -1.68 -2.68
CA ASP A 103 -22.66 -0.57 -3.02
C ASP A 103 -22.95 -0.53 -4.53
N SER A 104 -23.60 0.54 -5.00
CA SER A 104 -23.93 0.68 -6.43
C SER A 104 -22.72 0.88 -7.36
N TYR A 105 -21.55 1.19 -6.80
CA TYR A 105 -20.34 1.53 -7.54
C TYR A 105 -19.30 0.41 -7.48
N GLN A 106 -19.10 -0.21 -6.32
CA GLN A 106 -17.95 -1.07 -6.06
C GLN A 106 -18.26 -2.23 -5.09
N ASP A 107 -17.67 -3.38 -5.43
CA ASP A 107 -17.59 -4.56 -4.55
C ASP A 107 -16.20 -4.65 -3.95
N ILE A 108 -16.11 -4.82 -2.64
CA ILE A 108 -14.85 -4.99 -1.93
C ILE A 108 -14.90 -6.23 -1.06
N ARG A 109 -13.83 -7.03 -1.09
CA ARG A 109 -13.59 -8.14 -0.17
C ARG A 109 -12.20 -8.01 0.44
N LEU A 110 -12.12 -8.04 1.76
CA LEU A 110 -10.85 -8.13 2.50
C LEU A 110 -10.82 -9.45 3.25
N THR A 111 -9.72 -10.19 3.10
CA THR A 111 -9.46 -11.42 3.84
C THR A 111 -8.08 -11.35 4.47
N ALA A 112 -7.99 -11.67 5.74
CA ALA A 112 -6.74 -11.83 6.45
C ALA A 112 -6.82 -13.14 7.24
N GLU A 113 -6.05 -14.13 6.83
CA GLU A 113 -6.01 -15.44 7.47
C GLU A 113 -4.97 -15.45 8.60
N TYR A 114 -5.14 -16.31 9.61
CA TYR A 114 -4.34 -16.41 10.85
C TYR A 114 -2.82 -16.17 10.69
N GLY A 115 -2.37 -14.91 10.71
CA GLY A 115 -0.96 -14.55 10.51
C GLY A 115 -0.43 -14.85 9.09
N GLY A 116 -1.33 -15.16 8.15
CA GLY A 116 -1.08 -15.43 6.75
C GLY A 116 -1.18 -14.16 5.89
N ALA A 117 -1.52 -14.35 4.62
CA ALA A 117 -1.63 -13.25 3.69
C ALA A 117 -2.85 -12.36 4.01
N LEU A 118 -2.67 -11.06 3.84
CA LEU A 118 -3.77 -10.10 3.75
C LEU A 118 -4.07 -9.87 2.27
N ARG A 119 -5.34 -10.01 1.88
CA ARG A 119 -5.82 -9.85 0.51
C ARG A 119 -6.98 -8.88 0.48
N ILE A 120 -6.95 -7.92 -0.44
CA ILE A 120 -8.05 -7.00 -0.71
C ILE A 120 -8.38 -7.12 -2.20
N GLU A 121 -9.62 -7.49 -2.50
CA GLU A 121 -10.17 -7.52 -3.85
C GLU A 121 -11.18 -6.39 -3.97
N SER A 122 -11.12 -5.65 -5.06
CA SER A 122 -12.03 -4.55 -5.39
C SER A 122 -12.52 -4.75 -6.82
N THR A 123 -13.81 -4.56 -7.08
CA THR A 123 -14.39 -4.61 -8.44
C THR A 123 -15.29 -3.40 -8.64
N ILE A 124 -15.00 -2.60 -9.67
CA ILE A 124 -15.86 -1.47 -10.09
C ILE A 124 -16.97 -2.04 -10.98
N LEU A 125 -18.22 -1.92 -10.53
CA LEU A 125 -19.36 -2.59 -11.16
C LEU A 125 -19.65 -2.07 -12.57
N ALA A 126 -19.52 -0.76 -12.78
CA ALA A 126 -19.82 -0.12 -14.06
C ALA A 126 -18.86 -0.56 -15.20
N THR A 127 -17.61 -0.86 -14.87
CA THR A 127 -16.55 -1.14 -15.87
C THR A 127 -16.08 -2.59 -15.85
N GLY A 128 -16.39 -3.36 -14.80
CA GLY A 128 -15.83 -4.69 -14.57
C GLY A 128 -14.32 -4.66 -14.24
N GLU A 129 -13.78 -3.49 -13.92
CA GLU A 129 -12.38 -3.32 -13.54
C GLU A 129 -12.13 -3.87 -12.14
N GLN A 130 -11.04 -4.60 -11.96
CA GLN A 130 -10.68 -5.25 -10.72
C GLN A 130 -9.32 -4.79 -10.24
N GLY A 131 -9.24 -4.48 -8.94
CA GLY A 131 -8.00 -4.28 -8.21
C GLY A 131 -7.79 -5.41 -7.22
N GLU A 132 -6.59 -5.97 -7.16
CA GLU A 132 -6.21 -7.01 -6.21
C GLU A 132 -4.92 -6.62 -5.49
N LEU A 133 -4.99 -6.42 -4.17
CA LEU A 133 -3.85 -6.25 -3.29
C LEU A 133 -3.58 -7.54 -2.52
N ILE A 134 -2.35 -8.05 -2.57
CA ILE A 134 -1.89 -9.19 -1.76
C ILE A 134 -0.65 -8.78 -0.97
N GLN A 135 -0.70 -8.91 0.35
CA GLN A 135 0.41 -8.72 1.27
C GLN A 135 0.75 -10.04 1.97
N LEU A 136 1.88 -10.65 1.61
CA LEU A 136 2.38 -11.87 2.25
C LEU A 136 3.07 -11.54 3.59
N PRO A 137 3.02 -12.37 4.65
CA PRO A 137 3.57 -12.03 5.98
C PRO A 137 5.00 -11.46 5.98
N ASN A 138 5.92 -12.09 5.23
CA ASN A 138 7.32 -11.68 5.14
C ASN A 138 7.76 -11.36 3.70
N GLY A 139 6.81 -11.19 2.79
CA GLY A 139 7.07 -11.01 1.36
C GLY A 139 6.75 -9.62 0.83
N SER A 140 6.82 -9.50 -0.50
CA SER A 140 6.36 -8.31 -1.20
C SER A 140 4.84 -8.15 -1.07
N ILE A 141 4.42 -6.90 -1.15
CA ILE A 141 3.06 -6.49 -1.45
C ILE A 141 2.96 -6.42 -2.97
N GLN A 142 1.90 -6.99 -3.52
CA GLN A 142 1.57 -6.94 -4.94
C GLN A 142 0.23 -6.26 -5.08
N PHE A 143 0.12 -5.35 -6.04
CA PHE A 143 -1.15 -4.77 -6.46
C PHE A 143 -1.29 -4.96 -7.96
N ARG A 144 -2.44 -5.45 -8.39
CA ARG A 144 -2.75 -5.73 -9.79
C ARG A 144 -4.08 -5.11 -10.16
N THR A 145 -4.13 -4.46 -11.31
CA THR A 145 -5.37 -3.97 -11.90
C THR A 145 -5.62 -4.70 -13.21
N ARG A 146 -6.85 -5.18 -13.41
CA ARG A 146 -7.26 -5.88 -14.62
C ARG A 146 -8.72 -5.60 -14.95
N ARG A 147 -9.10 -5.64 -16.22
CA ARG A 147 -10.51 -5.54 -16.62
C ARG A 147 -11.09 -6.92 -16.94
N LEU A 148 -12.16 -7.32 -16.24
CA LEU A 148 -12.91 -8.54 -16.56
C LEU A 148 -13.93 -8.28 -17.66
N THR A 149 -13.46 -8.14 -18.89
CA THR A 149 -14.31 -8.07 -20.08
C THR A 149 -14.17 -9.32 -20.93
N SER A 150 -15.21 -9.66 -21.69
CA SER A 150 -15.15 -10.70 -22.73
C SER A 150 -14.20 -10.34 -23.87
N THR A 151 -13.92 -9.05 -24.04
CA THR A 151 -12.90 -8.53 -24.95
C THR A 151 -11.54 -8.42 -24.24
N PRO A 152 -10.44 -8.78 -24.90
CA PRO A 152 -9.09 -8.52 -24.39
C PRO A 152 -8.93 -7.03 -24.10
N SER A 153 -8.47 -6.71 -22.89
CA SER A 153 -8.17 -5.34 -22.46
C SER A 153 -6.66 -5.24 -22.22
N ASP A 154 -6.06 -4.16 -22.70
CA ASP A 154 -4.65 -3.85 -22.45
C ASP A 154 -4.40 -3.41 -20.99
N LEU A 155 -5.46 -3.18 -20.22
CA LEU A 155 -5.39 -2.90 -18.79
C LEU A 155 -5.01 -4.18 -18.01
N ASN A 156 -3.71 -4.42 -17.89
CA ASN A 156 -3.11 -5.42 -17.02
C ASN A 156 -1.85 -4.82 -16.39
N GLU A 157 -2.05 -3.97 -15.38
CA GLU A 157 -0.96 -3.35 -14.66
C GLU A 157 -0.68 -4.12 -13.37
N SER A 158 0.59 -4.23 -13.02
CA SER A 158 1.03 -4.85 -11.78
C SER A 158 2.15 -4.05 -11.21
N CYS A 159 2.02 -3.67 -9.94
CA CYS A 159 3.10 -3.08 -9.17
C CYS A 159 3.40 -3.94 -7.93
N GLN A 160 4.62 -3.81 -7.44
CA GLN A 160 5.09 -4.59 -6.30
C GLN A 160 6.05 -3.77 -5.45
N GLY A 161 6.11 -4.07 -4.16
CA GLY A 161 7.09 -3.45 -3.28
C GLY A 161 7.05 -4.03 -1.88
N THR A 162 7.88 -3.50 -0.98
CA THR A 162 7.96 -4.00 0.40
C THR A 162 6.97 -3.32 1.35
N THR A 163 6.43 -2.17 0.94
CA THR A 163 5.47 -1.34 1.68
C THR A 163 4.36 -0.85 0.75
N LEU A 164 3.22 -0.46 1.30
CA LEU A 164 2.12 0.14 0.55
C LEU A 164 2.52 1.48 -0.10
N LEU A 165 3.53 2.18 0.44
CA LEU A 165 4.07 3.39 -0.18
C LEU A 165 4.68 3.09 -1.55
N HIS A 166 5.27 1.91 -1.76
CA HIS A 166 5.75 1.50 -3.08
C HIS A 166 4.60 1.34 -4.07
N ILE A 167 3.46 0.83 -3.61
CA ILE A 167 2.27 0.62 -4.43
C ILE A 167 1.74 1.98 -4.87
N VAL A 168 1.48 2.88 -3.90
CA VAL A 168 1.03 4.25 -4.16
C VAL A 168 1.99 5.02 -5.06
N GLY A 169 3.31 4.89 -4.85
CA GLY A 169 4.29 5.59 -5.67
C GLY A 169 4.38 5.09 -7.12
N GLN A 170 4.03 3.82 -7.38
CA GLN A 170 4.03 3.23 -8.72
C GLN A 170 2.73 3.48 -9.49
N ASP A 171 1.59 3.35 -8.83
CA ASP A 171 0.26 3.50 -9.40
C ASP A 171 -0.68 4.15 -8.35
N GLU A 172 -0.63 5.48 -8.30
CA GLU A 172 -1.44 6.26 -7.35
C GLU A 172 -2.92 6.28 -7.74
N ASP A 173 -3.19 6.36 -9.05
CA ASP A 173 -4.54 6.49 -9.59
C ASP A 173 -5.33 5.18 -9.43
N GLY A 174 -4.75 4.04 -9.81
CA GLY A 174 -5.38 2.73 -9.62
C GLY A 174 -5.57 2.40 -8.14
N PHE A 175 -4.60 2.77 -7.30
CA PHE A 175 -4.73 2.65 -5.84
C PHE A 175 -5.87 3.51 -5.29
N ASN A 176 -5.99 4.76 -5.74
CA ASN A 176 -7.06 5.67 -5.32
C ASN A 176 -8.45 5.13 -5.67
N VAL A 177 -8.63 4.65 -6.91
CA VAL A 177 -9.89 4.10 -7.40
C VAL A 177 -10.30 2.85 -6.63
N HIS A 178 -9.36 1.95 -6.34
CA HIS A 178 -9.69 0.63 -5.82
C HIS A 178 -9.62 0.50 -4.29
N LEU A 179 -8.69 1.20 -3.64
CA LEU A 179 -8.26 0.85 -2.28
C LEU A 179 -8.30 2.01 -1.28
N GLU A 180 -8.12 3.25 -1.73
CA GLU A 180 -7.95 4.39 -0.83
C GLU A 180 -9.15 4.60 0.09
N SER A 181 -10.37 4.46 -0.42
CA SER A 181 -11.58 4.61 0.39
C SER A 181 -11.66 3.55 1.50
N LEU A 182 -11.31 2.30 1.21
CA LEU A 182 -11.29 1.24 2.23
C LEU A 182 -10.15 1.48 3.22
N LEU A 183 -8.93 1.73 2.74
CA LEU A 183 -7.77 1.89 3.60
C LEU A 183 -7.88 3.10 4.50
N SER A 184 -8.47 4.19 4.02
CA SER A 184 -8.80 5.34 4.87
C SER A 184 -9.69 4.94 6.03
N ARG A 185 -10.70 4.08 5.82
CA ARG A 185 -11.55 3.56 6.91
C ARG A 185 -10.76 2.65 7.87
N LEU A 186 -9.95 1.74 7.33
CA LEU A 186 -9.09 0.84 8.12
C LEU A 186 -8.07 1.61 8.97
N LEU A 187 -7.59 2.75 8.47
CA LEU A 187 -6.62 3.63 9.11
C LEU A 187 -7.27 4.86 9.78
N GLN A 188 -8.53 4.74 10.22
CA GLN A 188 -9.22 5.72 11.06
C GLN A 188 -9.31 7.13 10.44
N GLY A 189 -9.57 7.19 9.14
CA GLY A 189 -9.70 8.41 8.35
C GLY A 189 -8.38 8.94 7.78
N ARG A 190 -7.25 8.28 8.05
CA ARG A 190 -5.95 8.70 7.51
C ARG A 190 -5.80 8.23 6.06
N SER A 191 -5.57 9.17 5.15
CA SER A 191 -5.25 8.87 3.75
C SER A 191 -3.85 8.29 3.62
N LEU A 192 -3.72 7.17 2.91
CA LEU A 192 -2.40 6.59 2.64
C LEU A 192 -1.67 7.38 1.54
N ILE A 193 -2.42 7.93 0.59
CA ILE A 193 -1.88 8.78 -0.47
C ILE A 193 -1.27 10.05 0.15
N GLU A 194 -1.98 10.72 1.05
CA GLU A 194 -1.44 11.90 1.76
C GLU A 194 -0.21 11.55 2.58
N LEU A 195 -0.27 10.47 3.37
CA LEU A 195 0.88 10.00 4.15
C LEU A 195 2.09 9.70 3.28
N THR A 196 1.88 9.10 2.10
CA THR A 196 2.94 8.84 1.12
C THR A 196 3.57 10.16 0.66
N ARG A 197 2.76 11.12 0.20
CA ARG A 197 3.23 12.44 -0.27
C ARG A 197 4.00 13.21 0.81
N GLU A 198 3.55 13.13 2.07
CA GLU A 198 4.25 13.72 3.22
C GLU A 198 5.60 13.02 3.45
N THR A 199 5.65 11.69 3.39
CA THR A 199 6.91 10.93 3.50
C THR A 199 7.88 11.30 2.39
N GLU A 200 7.42 11.41 1.14
CA GLU A 200 8.27 11.82 0.02
C GLU A 200 8.85 13.22 0.23
N THR A 201 8.02 14.15 0.68
CA THR A 201 8.45 15.53 0.98
C THR A 201 9.48 15.52 2.10
N TYR A 202 9.24 14.75 3.16
CA TYR A 202 10.21 14.60 4.24
C TYR A 202 11.56 14.04 3.73
N LEU A 203 11.56 13.00 2.90
CA LEU A 203 12.76 12.39 2.32
C LEU A 203 13.59 13.40 1.51
N ARG A 204 12.92 14.20 0.67
CA ARG A 204 13.56 15.23 -0.17
C ARG A 204 14.14 16.37 0.67
N ASP A 205 13.38 16.87 1.64
CA ASP A 205 13.75 18.08 2.39
C ASP A 205 14.74 17.79 3.53
N ASN A 206 14.75 16.54 4.04
CA ASN A 206 15.51 16.16 5.23
C ASN A 206 16.56 15.08 4.94
N THR A 207 17.07 14.99 3.70
CA THR A 207 18.09 13.99 3.34
C THR A 207 19.30 14.00 4.29
N HIS A 208 19.72 15.18 4.76
CA HIS A 208 20.80 15.34 5.74
C HIS A 208 20.49 14.80 7.15
N ARG A 209 19.22 14.56 7.48
CA ARG A 209 18.75 13.98 8.76
C ARG A 209 18.39 12.50 8.64
N LEU A 210 18.45 11.94 7.44
CA LEU A 210 18.19 10.52 7.24
C LEU A 210 19.35 9.71 7.78
N THR A 211 19.03 8.60 8.44
CA THR A 211 20.06 7.69 8.92
C THR A 211 20.75 7.06 7.72
N THR A 212 22.08 7.20 7.64
CA THR A 212 22.89 6.48 6.65
C THR A 212 23.31 5.15 7.24
N VAL A 213 22.77 4.06 6.69
CA VAL A 213 23.19 2.69 7.02
C VAL A 213 23.79 2.09 5.76
N SER A 214 25.09 1.77 5.80
CA SER A 214 25.77 1.14 4.67
C SER A 214 25.32 -0.31 4.49
N ARG A 215 25.05 -0.71 3.25
CA ARG A 215 24.82 -2.10 2.87
C ARG A 215 25.95 -3.02 3.31
N GLU A 216 27.20 -2.62 3.07
CA GLU A 216 28.39 -3.40 3.41
C GLU A 216 28.44 -3.68 4.91
N HIS A 217 28.17 -2.66 5.73
CA HIS A 217 28.15 -2.79 7.18
C HIS A 217 27.05 -3.75 7.67
N VAL A 218 25.86 -3.70 7.05
CA VAL A 218 24.79 -4.65 7.36
C VAL A 218 25.17 -6.07 6.94
N ASP A 219 25.79 -6.25 5.77
CA ASP A 219 26.23 -7.56 5.29
C ASP A 219 27.34 -8.15 6.18
N GLU A 220 28.25 -7.34 6.71
CA GLU A 220 29.23 -7.76 7.71
C GLU A 220 28.56 -8.24 9.00
N LEU A 221 27.59 -7.49 9.52
CA LEU A 221 26.87 -7.86 10.74
C LEU A 221 26.02 -9.12 10.53
N VAL A 222 25.35 -9.24 9.38
CA VAL A 222 24.64 -10.47 8.98
C VAL A 222 25.61 -11.64 8.91
N THR A 223 26.81 -11.45 8.37
CA THR A 223 27.87 -12.47 8.38
C THR A 223 28.26 -12.82 9.82
N GLN A 224 28.38 -11.85 10.73
CA GLN A 224 28.71 -12.11 12.13
C GLN A 224 27.63 -12.90 12.88
N LEU A 225 26.37 -12.92 12.42
CA LEU A 225 25.31 -13.74 13.02
C LEU A 225 25.60 -15.24 12.97
N ARG A 226 26.44 -15.72 12.04
CA ARG A 226 26.88 -17.12 11.95
C ARG A 226 28.07 -17.46 12.87
N SER A 227 28.65 -16.48 13.56
CA SER A 227 29.87 -16.67 14.35
C SER A 227 29.67 -17.75 15.40
N SER A 228 30.66 -18.62 15.62
CA SER A 228 30.61 -19.61 16.71
C SER A 228 30.62 -18.96 18.10
N LYS A 229 31.14 -17.72 18.22
CA LYS A 229 31.21 -16.97 19.47
C LYS A 229 29.88 -16.25 19.75
N SER A 230 29.21 -16.64 20.83
CA SER A 230 27.95 -16.03 21.28
C SER A 230 28.07 -14.52 21.54
N SER A 231 29.23 -14.03 21.99
CA SER A 231 29.49 -12.60 22.17
C SER A 231 29.38 -11.81 20.86
N HIS A 232 29.95 -12.33 19.77
CA HIS A 232 29.91 -11.68 18.46
C HIS A 232 28.49 -11.68 17.89
N ARG A 233 27.78 -12.83 17.97
CA ARG A 233 26.37 -12.89 17.54
C ARG A 233 25.50 -11.88 18.29
N ARG A 234 25.65 -11.77 19.61
CA ARG A 234 24.90 -10.80 20.42
C ARG A 234 25.29 -9.35 20.12
N ALA A 235 26.55 -9.06 19.84
CA ALA A 235 26.99 -7.74 19.41
C ALA A 235 26.33 -7.36 18.09
N ALA A 236 26.38 -8.25 17.08
CA ALA A 236 25.76 -8.03 15.78
C ALA A 236 24.24 -7.84 15.87
N VAL A 237 23.52 -8.64 16.66
CA VAL A 237 22.07 -8.45 16.89
C VAL A 237 21.78 -7.08 17.50
N ARG A 238 22.54 -6.67 18.53
CA ARG A 238 22.34 -5.36 19.18
C ARG A 238 22.59 -4.21 18.22
N GLU A 239 23.65 -4.29 17.43
CA GLU A 239 24.03 -3.26 16.47
C GLU A 239 23.05 -3.16 15.30
N LEU A 240 22.66 -4.30 14.72
CA LEU A 240 21.57 -4.34 13.74
C LEU A 240 20.32 -3.70 14.34
N THR A 241 19.93 -4.07 15.56
CA THR A 241 18.74 -3.51 16.22
C THR A 241 18.86 -2.00 16.44
N SER A 242 20.05 -1.47 16.77
CA SER A 242 20.24 -0.04 17.04
C SER A 242 20.07 0.85 15.81
N PHE A 243 20.18 0.31 14.60
CA PHE A 243 19.85 1.07 13.37
C PHE A 243 18.35 1.39 13.25
N GLY A 244 17.48 0.73 14.01
CA GLY A 244 16.05 0.98 13.95
C GLY A 244 15.45 0.64 12.57
N SER A 245 14.49 1.44 12.10
CA SER A 245 13.74 1.14 10.87
C SER A 245 14.58 1.24 9.58
N SER A 246 15.65 2.03 9.56
CA SER A 246 16.46 2.25 8.36
C SER A 246 17.21 1.00 7.88
N ALA A 247 17.48 0.04 8.77
CA ALA A 247 18.09 -1.24 8.39
C ALA A 247 17.08 -2.26 7.81
N VAL A 248 15.76 -2.02 7.92
CA VAL A 248 14.74 -3.01 7.48
C VAL A 248 14.85 -3.33 5.98
N PRO A 249 14.96 -2.36 5.05
CA PRO A 249 15.07 -2.67 3.62
C PRO A 249 16.30 -3.54 3.32
N LEU A 250 17.44 -3.24 3.96
CA LEU A 250 18.68 -3.99 3.79
C LEU A 250 18.55 -5.41 4.33
N LEU A 251 17.98 -5.59 5.52
CA LEU A 251 17.73 -6.92 6.11
C LEU A 251 16.77 -7.77 5.27
N ARG A 252 15.71 -7.17 4.70
CA ARG A 252 14.79 -7.86 3.78
C ARG A 252 15.50 -8.26 2.48
N ALA A 253 16.35 -7.40 1.95
CA ALA A 253 17.19 -7.74 0.79
C ALA A 253 18.15 -8.88 1.12
N SER A 254 18.75 -8.91 2.32
CA SER A 254 19.62 -10.01 2.75
C SER A 254 18.88 -11.35 2.79
N LEU A 255 17.62 -11.39 3.21
CA LEU A 255 16.79 -12.61 3.22
C LEU A 255 16.53 -13.20 1.82
N SER A 256 16.74 -12.42 0.76
CA SER A 256 16.64 -12.92 -0.62
C SER A 256 17.92 -13.59 -1.11
N ARG A 257 19.02 -13.53 -0.33
CA ARG A 257 20.28 -14.17 -0.67
C ARG A 257 20.21 -15.68 -0.43
N HIS A 258 20.83 -16.46 -1.30
CA HIS A 258 20.87 -17.92 -1.21
C HIS A 258 21.98 -18.47 -0.30
N ASP A 259 22.86 -17.61 0.22
CA ASP A 259 24.04 -17.99 1.00
C ASP A 259 23.85 -17.90 2.52
N LEU A 260 22.65 -17.54 2.99
CA LEU A 260 22.33 -17.49 4.40
C LEU A 260 21.99 -18.87 4.96
N ASP A 261 22.55 -19.19 6.13
CA ASP A 261 22.15 -20.38 6.87
C ASP A 261 20.82 -20.17 7.64
N THR A 262 20.21 -21.27 8.08
CA THR A 262 18.93 -21.25 8.80
C THR A 262 18.98 -20.42 10.08
N GLU A 263 20.12 -20.38 10.79
CA GLU A 263 20.26 -19.58 12.01
C GLU A 263 20.28 -18.08 11.68
N GLN A 264 21.00 -17.67 10.64
CA GLN A 264 21.02 -16.29 10.15
C GLN A 264 19.63 -15.85 9.74
N ILE A 265 18.91 -16.67 8.95
CA ILE A 265 17.54 -16.38 8.52
C ILE A 265 16.62 -16.22 9.74
N ALA A 266 16.65 -17.15 10.68
CA ALA A 266 15.81 -17.09 11.88
C ALA A 266 16.13 -15.85 12.74
N ARG A 267 17.40 -15.46 12.86
CA ARG A 267 17.82 -14.26 13.60
C ARG A 267 17.39 -12.97 12.90
N ILE A 268 17.53 -12.89 11.58
CA ILE A 268 17.07 -11.73 10.82
C ILE A 268 15.55 -11.59 10.94
N GLN A 269 14.81 -12.69 10.78
CA GLN A 269 13.36 -12.71 10.97
C GLN A 269 12.97 -12.26 12.39
N LEU A 270 13.70 -12.72 13.42
CA LEU A 270 13.49 -12.29 14.81
C LEU A 270 13.76 -10.80 15.01
N ILE A 271 14.81 -10.25 14.38
CA ILE A 271 15.10 -8.81 14.41
C ILE A 271 13.96 -8.03 13.75
N LEU A 272 13.47 -8.51 12.61
CA LEU A 272 12.35 -7.86 11.90
C LEU A 272 11.04 -7.92 12.70
N SER A 273 10.73 -9.06 13.34
CA SER A 273 9.52 -9.22 14.16
C SER A 273 9.57 -8.43 15.47
N ASN A 274 10.73 -8.36 16.13
CA ASN A 274 10.89 -7.64 17.40
C ASN A 274 10.93 -6.11 17.24
N ARG A 275 10.89 -5.60 16.00
CA ARG A 275 10.81 -4.17 15.70
C ARG A 275 9.37 -3.67 15.54
N ALA A 276 8.38 -4.41 16.05
CA ALA A 276 7.02 -3.91 16.21
C ALA A 276 7.06 -2.64 17.08
N ARG A 277 6.98 -1.48 16.44
CA ARG A 277 6.73 -0.23 17.15
C ARG A 277 5.37 -0.36 17.84
N ILE A 278 5.24 0.26 19.01
CA ILE A 278 3.92 0.37 19.65
C ILE A 278 3.07 1.36 18.85
N ASP A 279 3.72 2.40 18.35
CA ASP A 279 3.10 3.51 17.62
C ASP A 279 2.93 3.21 16.13
N GLU A 280 1.84 3.71 15.58
CA GLU A 280 1.57 3.70 14.14
C GLU A 280 2.60 4.52 13.38
N ASP A 281 2.75 4.22 12.10
CA ASP A 281 3.65 4.96 11.24
C ASP A 281 3.27 6.44 11.09
N THR A 282 4.29 7.29 11.13
CA THR A 282 4.25 8.71 10.79
C THR A 282 5.06 8.94 9.51
N SER A 283 4.88 10.11 8.89
CA SER A 283 5.64 10.46 7.68
C SER A 283 7.16 10.41 7.91
N SER A 284 7.64 10.81 9.10
CA SER A 284 9.05 10.74 9.49
C SER A 284 9.54 9.33 9.79
N SER A 285 8.72 8.46 10.42
CA SER A 285 9.12 7.06 10.66
C SER A 285 9.27 6.29 9.36
N LEU A 286 8.33 6.51 8.43
CA LEU A 286 8.34 5.94 7.09
C LEU A 286 9.49 6.48 6.26
N ALA A 287 9.83 7.77 6.36
CA ALA A 287 11.01 8.31 5.70
C ALA A 287 12.30 7.65 6.21
N GLN A 288 12.44 7.41 7.52
CA GLN A 288 13.58 6.66 8.05
C GLN A 288 13.58 5.20 7.60
N LEU A 289 12.41 4.57 7.46
CA LEU A 289 12.29 3.22 6.90
C LEU A 289 12.75 3.18 5.44
N MET A 290 12.39 4.18 4.63
CA MET A 290 12.72 4.26 3.20
C MET A 290 14.14 4.81 2.94
N ALA A 291 14.84 5.31 3.96
CA ALA A 291 16.14 5.97 3.80
C ALA A 291 17.19 5.11 3.08
N ALA A 292 17.18 3.78 3.28
CA ALA A 292 18.05 2.82 2.61
C ALA A 292 17.30 1.89 1.63
N ASP A 293 16.10 2.28 1.17
CA ASP A 293 15.34 1.53 0.17
C ASP A 293 15.57 2.11 -1.22
N ARG A 294 16.51 1.50 -1.97
CA ARG A 294 16.83 1.92 -3.34
C ARG A 294 15.59 1.89 -4.24
N SER A 295 14.73 0.88 -4.09
CA SER A 295 13.60 0.70 -4.99
C SER A 295 12.59 1.83 -4.83
N TYR A 296 12.37 2.28 -3.59
CA TYR A 296 11.54 3.45 -3.32
C TYR A 296 12.17 4.74 -3.86
N TRP A 297 13.48 4.97 -3.63
CA TRP A 297 14.16 6.13 -4.21
C TRP A 297 14.10 6.16 -5.74
N GLN A 298 14.14 5.02 -6.41
CA GLN A 298 14.00 4.92 -7.86
C GLN A 298 12.59 5.29 -8.34
N ILE A 299 11.56 4.98 -7.55
CA ILE A 299 10.18 5.43 -7.82
C ILE A 299 10.13 6.96 -7.73
N LEU A 300 10.71 7.55 -6.67
CA LEU A 300 10.73 9.00 -6.48
C LEU A 300 11.55 9.75 -7.53
N ALA A 301 12.66 9.16 -7.99
CA ALA A 301 13.57 9.77 -8.95
C ALA A 301 12.84 10.24 -10.22
N LYS A 302 11.83 9.50 -10.68
CA LYS A 302 11.01 9.83 -11.86
C LYS A 302 10.28 11.19 -11.74
N ARG A 303 10.07 11.66 -10.52
CA ARG A 303 9.34 12.91 -10.20
C ARG A 303 10.26 14.03 -9.70
N MET A 304 11.57 13.78 -9.61
CA MET A 304 12.54 14.73 -9.09
C MET A 304 13.06 15.67 -10.18
N ASN A 305 13.32 16.92 -9.81
CA ASN A 305 14.17 17.76 -10.65
C ASN A 305 15.64 17.35 -10.50
N LYS A 306 16.51 17.87 -11.40
CA LYS A 306 17.94 17.51 -11.44
C LYS A 306 18.66 17.72 -10.10
N ASN A 307 18.37 18.80 -9.38
CA ASN A 307 19.04 19.07 -8.10
C ASN A 307 18.60 18.09 -7.00
N GLN A 308 17.29 17.84 -6.91
CA GLN A 308 16.73 16.85 -6.00
C GLN A 308 17.29 15.45 -6.28
N TRP A 309 17.38 15.08 -7.55
CA TRP A 309 17.96 13.81 -7.97
C TRP A 309 19.43 13.69 -7.57
N LEU A 310 20.26 14.74 -7.74
CA LEU A 310 21.67 14.73 -7.34
C LEU A 310 21.83 14.49 -5.83
N ILE A 311 21.02 15.19 -5.02
CA ILE A 311 21.04 15.05 -3.55
C ILE A 311 20.58 13.64 -3.13
N ALA A 312 19.49 13.14 -3.73
CA ALA A 312 18.98 11.81 -3.47
C ALA A 312 20.01 10.73 -3.88
N ASN A 313 20.64 10.89 -5.04
CA ASN A 313 21.62 9.95 -5.54
C ASN A 313 22.88 9.90 -4.66
N ASP A 314 23.38 11.06 -4.20
CA ASP A 314 24.48 11.12 -3.23
C ASP A 314 24.15 10.33 -1.95
N HIS A 315 22.95 10.54 -1.39
CA HIS A 315 22.51 9.81 -0.20
C HIS A 315 22.41 8.31 -0.43
N VAL A 316 21.81 7.87 -1.54
CA VAL A 316 21.71 6.45 -1.91
C VAL A 316 23.10 5.82 -2.04
N MET A 317 24.04 6.51 -2.69
CA MET A 317 25.43 6.05 -2.81
C MET A 317 26.14 5.98 -1.45
N ARG A 318 25.89 6.92 -0.53
CA ARG A 318 26.42 6.87 0.85
C ARG A 318 25.87 5.70 1.66
N CYS A 319 24.68 5.21 1.35
CA CYS A 319 24.14 3.96 1.89
C CYS A 319 24.76 2.69 1.26
N GLY A 320 25.73 2.82 0.34
CA GLY A 320 26.35 1.69 -0.37
C GLY A 320 25.38 1.02 -1.36
N LEU A 321 24.45 1.77 -1.92
CA LEU A 321 23.47 1.31 -2.89
C LEU A 321 23.86 1.78 -4.31
N GLU A 322 23.39 1.07 -5.33
CA GLU A 322 23.60 1.46 -6.72
C GLU A 322 22.95 2.81 -7.03
N SER A 323 23.59 3.60 -7.89
CA SER A 323 23.09 4.88 -8.38
C SER A 323 21.65 4.76 -8.90
N LEU A 324 20.87 5.80 -8.67
CA LEU A 324 19.54 5.97 -9.24
C LEU A 324 19.65 6.18 -10.76
N SER A 325 18.67 5.70 -11.49
CA SER A 325 18.47 6.08 -12.89
C SER A 325 17.64 7.36 -12.93
N PRO A 326 18.02 8.37 -13.75
CA PRO A 326 17.27 9.61 -13.90
C PRO A 326 15.92 9.42 -14.61
#